data_AF-A0A6N2JTJ5-F1
#
_entry.id   AF-A0A6N2JTJ5-F1
#
_cell.length_a   1.000
_cell.length_b   1.000
_cell.length_c   1.000
_cell.angle_alpha   90.00
_cell.angle_beta   90.00
_cell.angle_gamma   90.00
#
_symmetry.space_group_name_H-M   'P 1'
#
loop_
_entity.id
_entity.type
_entity.pdbx_description
1 polymer ?
#
loop_
_entity_poly.entity_id
_entity_poly.type
_entity_poly.pdbx_seq_one_letter_code
_entity_poly.pdbx_strand_id
1 'polypeptide(L)'
;MMRILALVPGGTGDQLLFFPTLDTLKQSYPNAEIDVVVEPRAMAAYRVCQSVNRVLKFDFGDRNSLADFGNLLGTIRDREYDAAIVTQPIFSINILLWLSGIPQRISFAGQGDFLLTNIITADPQEYAAVQKHNLLMAINIQKLCPPIKVTLAKSDLDWATSEQKRLGIQQSGFILLNCGAYANYPAESWATIALSIQAKLPDLPIVAIDSVNNADLLKQLTAKVTNLIITSPTDIGKLTAFIASANLFICAEGDAMQLGVAVGTAIVAILGANTPAGYLLPLTEKRIKYVQAIAGQSLKEIDPQIVLSKIWEG
;
A
#
# COMPACT_ATOMS: atom_id res chain seq x y z
N MET A 1 12.27 -27.10 -9.97
CA MET A 1 12.25 -25.88 -9.12
C MET A 1 11.08 -25.06 -9.63
N MET A 2 10.12 -24.70 -8.77
CA MET A 2 8.89 -24.05 -9.22
C MET A 2 9.15 -22.56 -9.52
N ARG A 3 8.69 -22.06 -10.66
CA ARG A 3 8.77 -20.65 -11.06
C ARG A 3 7.37 -20.06 -11.11
N ILE A 4 7.14 -19.01 -10.34
CA ILE A 4 5.83 -18.36 -10.22
C ILE A 4 5.97 -16.91 -10.67
N LEU A 5 5.07 -16.49 -11.56
CA LEU A 5 4.93 -15.10 -11.97
C LEU A 5 3.69 -14.49 -11.31
N ALA A 6 3.83 -13.36 -10.63
CA ALA A 6 2.68 -12.59 -10.16
C ALA A 6 2.58 -11.26 -10.91
N LEU A 7 1.40 -10.94 -11.43
CA LEU A 7 1.11 -9.68 -12.09
C LEU A 7 0.17 -8.88 -11.19
N VAL A 8 0.66 -7.75 -10.69
CA VAL A 8 -0.03 -6.95 -9.66
C VAL A 8 -0.20 -5.52 -10.16
N PRO A 9 -1.28 -5.25 -10.92
CA PRO A 9 -1.61 -3.90 -11.36
C PRO A 9 -1.90 -2.99 -10.15
N GLY A 10 -1.62 -1.70 -10.30
CA GLY A 10 -1.93 -0.69 -9.29
C GLY A 10 -0.70 -0.08 -8.58
N GLY A 11 -0.96 0.56 -7.45
CA GLY A 11 0.03 1.36 -6.73
C GLY A 11 0.88 0.57 -5.75
N THR A 12 1.69 1.28 -4.96
CA THR A 12 2.46 0.67 -3.88
C THR A 12 1.54 0.02 -2.84
N GLY A 13 0.39 0.62 -2.54
CA GLY A 13 -0.63 0.04 -1.67
C GLY A 13 -1.14 -1.31 -2.18
N ASP A 14 -1.34 -1.45 -3.49
CA ASP A 14 -1.76 -2.72 -4.10
C ASP A 14 -0.73 -3.83 -3.94
N GLN A 15 0.56 -3.48 -4.04
CA GLN A 15 1.66 -4.42 -3.82
C GLN A 15 1.69 -4.87 -2.36
N LEU A 16 1.58 -3.93 -1.41
CA LEU A 16 1.58 -4.23 0.02
C LEU A 16 0.42 -5.16 0.41
N LEU A 17 -0.77 -4.92 -0.14
CA LEU A 17 -1.93 -5.81 0.02
C LEU A 17 -1.67 -7.22 -0.57
N PHE A 18 -0.72 -7.38 -1.49
CA PHE A 18 -0.34 -8.68 -2.06
C PHE A 18 0.83 -9.38 -1.33
N PHE A 19 1.55 -8.69 -0.44
CA PHE A 19 2.71 -9.28 0.26
C PHE A 19 2.37 -10.53 1.09
N PRO A 20 1.25 -10.60 1.83
CA PRO A 20 0.85 -11.84 2.51
C PRO A 20 0.78 -13.06 1.59
N THR A 21 0.37 -12.85 0.33
CA THR A 21 0.28 -13.88 -0.71
C THR A 21 1.68 -14.36 -1.11
N LEU A 22 2.61 -13.42 -1.36
CA LEU A 22 4.00 -13.72 -1.69
C LEU A 22 4.71 -14.46 -0.55
N ASP A 23 4.51 -14.03 0.69
CA ASP A 23 5.08 -14.68 1.87
C ASP A 23 4.56 -16.11 2.02
N THR A 24 3.25 -16.31 1.82
CA THR A 24 2.63 -17.63 1.90
C THR A 24 3.13 -18.56 0.78
N LEU A 25 3.32 -18.03 -0.43
CA LEU A 25 3.93 -18.76 -1.54
C LEU A 25 5.35 -19.21 -1.19
N LYS A 26 6.18 -18.28 -0.70
CA LYS A 26 7.57 -18.58 -0.34
C LYS A 26 7.66 -19.58 0.81
N GLN A 27 6.77 -19.50 1.79
CA GLN A 27 6.70 -20.49 2.88
C GLN A 27 6.23 -21.87 2.42
N SER A 28 5.30 -21.92 1.45
CA SER A 28 4.75 -23.19 0.95
C SER A 28 5.68 -23.85 -0.07
N TYR A 29 6.43 -23.04 -0.81
CA TYR A 29 7.45 -23.48 -1.76
C TYR A 29 8.78 -22.72 -1.50
N PRO A 30 9.58 -23.14 -0.49
CA PRO A 30 10.81 -22.43 -0.10
C PRO A 30 11.82 -22.22 -1.23
N ASN A 31 11.88 -23.19 -2.16
CA ASN A 31 12.78 -23.17 -3.30
C ASN A 31 12.15 -22.55 -4.56
N ALA A 32 10.93 -22.01 -4.49
CA ALA A 32 10.31 -21.36 -5.64
C ALA A 32 11.02 -20.03 -5.98
N GLU A 33 11.19 -19.77 -7.27
CA GLU A 33 11.50 -18.43 -7.77
C GLU A 33 10.19 -17.69 -8.01
N ILE A 34 10.02 -16.54 -7.35
CA ILE A 34 8.82 -15.72 -7.49
C ILE A 34 9.23 -14.41 -8.15
N ASP A 35 8.78 -14.21 -9.38
CA ASP A 35 8.98 -12.97 -10.12
C ASP A 35 7.66 -12.19 -10.14
N VAL A 36 7.74 -10.86 -10.08
CA VAL A 36 6.56 -9.99 -10.08
C VAL A 36 6.61 -9.00 -11.24
N VAL A 37 5.46 -8.73 -11.86
CA VAL A 37 5.27 -7.68 -12.86
C VAL A 37 4.39 -6.60 -12.26
N VAL A 38 4.91 -5.37 -12.24
CA VAL A 38 4.29 -4.25 -11.49
C VAL A 38 4.37 -2.96 -12.28
N GLU A 39 3.48 -2.02 -11.93
CA GLU A 39 3.56 -0.66 -12.44
C GLU A 39 4.92 -0.03 -12.14
N PRO A 40 5.50 0.79 -13.04
CA PRO A 40 6.78 1.46 -12.80
C PRO A 40 6.83 2.24 -11.48
N ARG A 41 5.71 2.88 -11.11
CA ARG A 41 5.58 3.63 -9.84
C ARG A 41 5.56 2.75 -8.58
N ALA A 42 5.22 1.47 -8.73
CA ALA A 42 5.06 0.53 -7.62
C ALA A 42 6.32 -0.33 -7.39
N MET A 43 7.32 -0.29 -8.29
CA MET A 43 8.56 -1.05 -8.15
C MET A 43 9.26 -0.85 -6.80
N ALA A 44 9.23 0.38 -6.28
CA ALA A 44 9.87 0.71 -5.01
C ALA A 44 9.33 -0.13 -3.84
N ALA A 45 8.07 -0.57 -3.88
CA ALA A 45 7.44 -1.40 -2.85
C ALA A 45 8.29 -2.63 -2.48
N TYR A 46 8.95 -3.24 -3.46
CA TYR A 46 9.71 -4.46 -3.27
C TYR A 46 11.07 -4.26 -2.58
N ARG A 47 11.48 -3.02 -2.31
CA ARG A 47 12.62 -2.76 -1.40
C ARG A 47 12.34 -3.25 0.03
N VAL A 48 11.07 -3.33 0.42
CA VAL A 48 10.62 -3.79 1.74
C VAL A 48 9.98 -5.18 1.71
N CYS A 49 10.15 -5.94 0.62
CA CYS A 49 9.68 -7.32 0.46
C CYS A 49 10.88 -8.26 0.26
N GLN A 50 10.90 -9.41 0.94
CA GLN A 50 11.98 -10.42 0.82
C GLN A 50 11.54 -11.69 0.08
N SER A 51 10.26 -11.78 -0.29
CA SER A 51 9.66 -13.00 -0.84
C SER A 51 9.78 -13.10 -2.37
N VAL A 52 10.40 -12.12 -3.01
CA VAL A 52 10.49 -11.98 -4.47
C VAL A 52 11.93 -12.06 -4.95
N ASN A 53 12.14 -12.74 -6.08
CA ASN A 53 13.42 -12.92 -6.76
C ASN A 53 13.68 -11.79 -7.76
N ARG A 54 12.69 -11.43 -8.58
CA ARG A 54 12.82 -10.37 -9.59
C ARG A 54 11.56 -9.52 -9.69
N VAL A 55 11.77 -8.22 -9.91
CA VAL A 55 10.71 -7.25 -10.17
C VAL A 55 10.85 -6.76 -11.62
N LEU A 56 9.81 -6.97 -12.41
CA LEU A 56 9.66 -6.53 -13.79
C LEU A 56 8.68 -5.35 -13.81
N LYS A 57 8.96 -4.35 -14.64
CA LYS A 57 8.05 -3.22 -14.83
C LYS A 57 7.20 -3.43 -16.08
N PHE A 58 5.92 -3.13 -15.96
CA PHE A 58 4.98 -3.05 -17.06
C PHE A 58 3.90 -2.05 -16.68
N ASP A 59 3.60 -1.11 -17.57
CA ASP A 59 2.45 -0.21 -17.40
C ASP A 59 1.21 -1.04 -17.72
N PHE A 60 0.30 -1.26 -16.79
CA PHE A 60 -0.92 -2.05 -17.06
C PHE A 60 -2.02 -1.20 -17.71
N GLY A 61 -1.80 0.11 -17.90
CA GLY A 61 -2.71 1.02 -18.57
C GLY A 61 -2.78 0.84 -20.09
N ASP A 62 -3.79 1.45 -20.70
CA ASP A 62 -4.13 1.34 -22.14
C ASP A 62 -3.16 2.07 -23.10
N ARG A 63 -1.89 2.28 -22.72
CA ARG A 63 -0.91 3.01 -23.54
C ARG A 63 0.25 2.15 -24.05
N ASN A 64 0.23 0.84 -23.80
CA ASN A 64 1.29 -0.04 -24.25
C ASN A 64 1.29 -0.21 -25.77
N SER A 65 2.45 -0.09 -26.38
CA SER A 65 2.64 -0.48 -27.77
C SER A 65 2.64 -2.01 -27.90
N LEU A 66 2.40 -2.51 -29.12
CA LEU A 66 2.59 -3.94 -29.42
C LEU A 66 4.02 -4.42 -29.14
N ALA A 67 5.01 -3.53 -29.22
CA ALA A 67 6.39 -3.83 -28.89
C ALA A 67 6.57 -4.05 -27.37
N ASP A 68 5.96 -3.21 -26.52
CA ASP A 68 6.00 -3.38 -25.07
C ASP A 68 5.37 -4.71 -24.65
N PHE A 69 4.23 -5.05 -25.26
CA PHE A 69 3.56 -6.33 -25.07
C PHE A 69 4.42 -7.51 -25.52
N GLY A 70 5.02 -7.42 -26.72
CA GLY A 70 5.92 -8.45 -27.26
C GLY A 70 7.17 -8.65 -26.39
N ASN A 71 7.75 -7.56 -25.88
CA ASN A 71 8.90 -7.60 -24.98
C ASN A 71 8.57 -8.31 -23.65
N LEU A 72 7.42 -7.98 -23.06
CA LEU A 72 6.97 -8.65 -21.84
C LEU A 72 6.70 -10.13 -22.09
N LEU A 73 6.00 -10.47 -23.20
CA LEU A 73 5.73 -11.85 -23.59
C LEU A 73 7.02 -12.65 -23.79
N GLY A 74 8.01 -12.10 -24.49
CA GLY A 74 9.32 -12.74 -24.68
C GLY A 74 10.01 -12.98 -23.34
N THR A 75 10.08 -11.95 -22.50
CA THR A 75 10.67 -12.04 -21.15
C THR A 75 10.01 -13.12 -20.30
N ILE A 76 8.69 -13.29 -20.43
CA ILE A 76 7.93 -14.29 -19.70
C ILE A 76 8.17 -15.70 -20.24
N ARG A 77 8.19 -15.86 -21.57
CA ARG A 77 8.43 -17.16 -22.22
C ARG A 77 9.83 -17.69 -21.95
N ASP A 78 10.84 -16.84 -21.94
CA ASP A 78 12.23 -17.21 -21.68
C ASP A 78 12.45 -17.78 -20.27
N ARG A 79 11.53 -17.50 -19.33
CA ARG A 79 11.63 -17.94 -17.94
C ARG A 79 10.87 -19.23 -17.65
N GLU A 80 10.04 -19.73 -18.58
CA GLU A 80 9.31 -21.00 -18.43
C GLU A 80 8.58 -21.12 -17.07
N TYR A 81 7.70 -20.16 -16.75
CA TYR A 81 6.96 -20.19 -15.48
C TYR A 81 5.97 -21.36 -15.42
N ASP A 82 5.87 -21.99 -14.25
CA ASP A 82 4.91 -23.06 -13.97
C ASP A 82 3.52 -22.50 -13.66
N ALA A 83 3.46 -21.33 -13.05
CA ALA A 83 2.21 -20.67 -12.67
C ALA A 83 2.29 -19.14 -12.82
N ALA A 84 1.17 -18.54 -13.21
CA ALA A 84 0.96 -17.11 -13.23
C ALA A 84 -0.27 -16.74 -12.40
N ILE A 85 -0.14 -15.75 -11.53
CA ILE A 85 -1.21 -15.19 -10.70
C ILE A 85 -1.42 -13.73 -11.10
N VAL A 86 -2.65 -13.35 -11.46
CA VAL A 86 -3.03 -11.96 -11.75
C VAL A 86 -4.00 -11.49 -10.70
N THR A 87 -3.74 -10.33 -10.09
CA THR A 87 -4.60 -9.81 -9.02
C THR A 87 -5.80 -9.02 -9.53
N GLN A 88 -5.91 -8.80 -10.84
CA GLN A 88 -7.05 -8.13 -11.47
C GLN A 88 -7.36 -8.79 -12.84
N PRO A 89 -8.64 -9.00 -13.20
CA PRO A 89 -9.02 -9.66 -14.44
C PRO A 89 -8.91 -8.70 -15.65
N ILE A 90 -7.70 -8.55 -16.17
CA ILE A 90 -7.38 -7.70 -17.34
C ILE A 90 -7.28 -8.56 -18.60
N PHE A 91 -8.11 -8.28 -19.60
CA PHE A 91 -8.20 -9.09 -20.82
C PHE A 91 -6.87 -9.20 -21.59
N SER A 92 -6.17 -8.08 -21.78
CA SER A 92 -4.88 -8.05 -22.48
C SER A 92 -3.81 -8.88 -21.77
N ILE A 93 -3.79 -8.85 -20.43
CA ILE A 93 -2.90 -9.69 -19.61
C ILE A 93 -3.28 -11.17 -19.72
N ASN A 94 -4.56 -11.50 -19.71
CA ASN A 94 -5.01 -12.88 -19.88
C ASN A 94 -4.62 -13.45 -21.25
N ILE A 95 -4.68 -12.63 -22.32
CA ILE A 95 -4.14 -13.00 -23.64
C ILE A 95 -2.63 -13.23 -23.57
N LEU A 96 -1.90 -12.32 -22.90
CA LEU A 96 -0.44 -12.44 -22.76
C LEU A 96 -0.07 -13.76 -22.10
N LEU A 97 -0.71 -14.09 -20.98
CA LEU A 97 -0.44 -15.31 -20.23
C LEU A 97 -0.80 -16.55 -21.04
N TRP A 98 -1.92 -16.54 -21.78
CA TRP A 98 -2.28 -17.63 -22.67
C TRP A 98 -1.24 -17.82 -23.79
N LEU A 99 -0.81 -16.74 -24.46
CA LEU A 99 0.24 -16.76 -25.49
C LEU A 99 1.62 -17.17 -24.96
N SER A 100 1.87 -16.97 -23.66
CA SER A 100 3.13 -17.37 -23.01
C SER A 100 3.22 -18.88 -22.78
N GLY A 101 2.10 -19.61 -22.84
CA GLY A 101 2.07 -21.05 -22.65
C GLY A 101 2.19 -21.51 -21.19
N ILE A 102 2.13 -20.60 -20.22
CA ILE A 102 2.17 -20.95 -18.78
C ILE A 102 1.00 -21.89 -18.44
N PRO A 103 1.24 -23.06 -17.85
CA PRO A 103 0.21 -24.09 -17.71
C PRO A 103 -0.82 -23.78 -16.62
N GLN A 104 -0.46 -23.05 -15.56
CA GLN A 104 -1.40 -22.60 -14.53
C GLN A 104 -1.57 -21.08 -14.60
N ARG A 105 -2.76 -20.61 -15.01
CA ARG A 105 -3.08 -19.18 -15.17
C ARG A 105 -4.27 -18.86 -14.26
N ILE A 106 -4.00 -18.11 -13.21
CA ILE A 106 -4.87 -17.91 -12.05
C ILE A 106 -5.23 -16.44 -11.96
N SER A 107 -6.52 -16.13 -11.86
CA SER A 107 -7.00 -14.78 -11.61
C SER A 107 -8.40 -14.83 -11.00
N PHE A 108 -8.91 -13.68 -10.59
CA PHE A 108 -10.32 -13.52 -10.30
C PHE A 108 -11.18 -13.63 -11.57
N ALA A 109 -12.45 -13.99 -11.40
CA ALA A 109 -13.46 -13.97 -12.46
C ALA A 109 -13.64 -12.57 -13.05
N GLY A 110 -13.75 -12.47 -14.38
CA GLY A 110 -13.94 -11.21 -15.08
C GLY A 110 -13.68 -11.31 -16.58
N GLN A 111 -12.86 -10.39 -17.11
CA GLN A 111 -12.62 -10.32 -18.56
C GLN A 111 -11.63 -11.41 -19.00
N GLY A 112 -12.01 -12.20 -20.01
CA GLY A 112 -11.11 -13.20 -20.61
C GLY A 112 -10.96 -14.49 -19.83
N ASP A 113 -11.95 -14.86 -19.00
CA ASP A 113 -11.92 -16.07 -18.18
C ASP A 113 -11.60 -17.36 -18.94
N PHE A 114 -12.05 -17.47 -20.21
CA PHE A 114 -11.76 -18.62 -21.08
C PHE A 114 -10.26 -18.81 -21.40
N LEU A 115 -9.42 -17.80 -21.12
CA LEU A 115 -7.97 -17.86 -21.29
C LEU A 115 -7.26 -18.37 -20.03
N LEU A 116 -7.94 -18.36 -18.87
CA LEU A 116 -7.41 -18.80 -17.59
C LEU A 116 -7.59 -20.32 -17.41
N THR A 117 -6.81 -20.92 -16.52
CA THR A 117 -7.02 -22.33 -16.11
C THR A 117 -7.75 -22.44 -14.78
N ASN A 118 -7.58 -21.44 -13.91
CA ASN A 118 -8.18 -21.42 -12.59
C ASN A 118 -8.74 -20.04 -12.32
N ILE A 119 -9.99 -20.01 -11.89
CA ILE A 119 -10.74 -18.78 -11.66
C ILE A 119 -11.25 -18.80 -10.23
N ILE A 120 -11.01 -17.71 -9.50
CA ILE A 120 -11.51 -17.51 -8.14
C ILE A 120 -12.54 -16.39 -8.15
N THR A 121 -13.66 -16.56 -7.46
CA THR A 121 -14.63 -15.46 -7.31
C THR A 121 -14.18 -14.56 -6.16
N ALA A 122 -14.08 -13.25 -6.41
CA ALA A 122 -13.74 -12.26 -5.41
C ALA A 122 -15.01 -11.84 -4.62
N ASP A 123 -14.92 -11.79 -3.29
CA ASP A 123 -15.92 -11.12 -2.46
C ASP A 123 -15.55 -9.62 -2.36
N PRO A 124 -16.36 -8.69 -2.89
CA PRO A 124 -16.04 -7.26 -2.88
C PRO A 124 -16.06 -6.64 -1.47
N GLN A 125 -16.62 -7.31 -0.46
CA GLN A 125 -16.63 -6.85 0.93
C GLN A 125 -15.44 -7.38 1.73
N GLU A 126 -14.69 -8.35 1.19
CA GLU A 126 -13.54 -8.93 1.85
C GLU A 126 -12.35 -7.97 1.83
N TYR A 127 -11.58 -7.96 2.92
CA TYR A 127 -10.34 -7.18 2.98
C TYR A 127 -9.42 -7.57 1.83
N ALA A 128 -8.95 -6.59 1.05
CA ALA A 128 -8.27 -6.83 -0.22
C ALA A 128 -7.04 -7.73 -0.11
N ALA A 129 -6.33 -7.72 1.03
CA ALA A 129 -5.21 -8.63 1.24
C ALA A 129 -5.65 -10.10 1.35
N VAL A 130 -6.77 -10.36 2.05
CA VAL A 130 -7.37 -11.70 2.15
C VAL A 130 -7.92 -12.13 0.81
N GLN A 131 -8.63 -11.24 0.11
CA GLN A 131 -9.15 -11.51 -1.23
C GLN A 131 -8.02 -11.90 -2.19
N LYS A 132 -6.93 -11.14 -2.22
CA LYS A 132 -5.73 -11.45 -3.02
C LYS A 132 -5.08 -12.78 -2.59
N HIS A 133 -5.04 -13.08 -1.30
CA HIS A 133 -4.50 -14.33 -0.77
C HIS A 133 -5.32 -15.55 -1.18
N ASN A 134 -6.64 -15.39 -1.32
CA ASN A 134 -7.56 -16.44 -1.78
C ASN A 134 -7.24 -16.96 -3.20
N LEU A 135 -6.48 -16.21 -4.02
CA LEU A 135 -5.96 -16.72 -5.31
C LEU A 135 -5.10 -17.99 -5.14
N LEU A 136 -4.47 -18.19 -3.97
CA LEU A 136 -3.65 -19.37 -3.69
C LEU A 136 -4.45 -20.67 -3.54
N MET A 137 -5.78 -20.58 -3.35
CA MET A 137 -6.64 -21.76 -3.33
C MET A 137 -6.58 -22.52 -4.66
N ALA A 138 -6.36 -21.81 -5.77
CA ALA A 138 -6.22 -22.41 -7.10
C ALA A 138 -5.03 -23.38 -7.23
N ILE A 139 -4.03 -23.26 -6.35
CA ILE A 139 -2.84 -24.13 -6.30
C ILE A 139 -2.79 -24.93 -4.99
N ASN A 140 -3.96 -25.22 -4.41
CA ASN A 140 -4.14 -26.07 -3.23
C ASN A 140 -3.46 -25.55 -1.95
N ILE A 141 -3.27 -24.23 -1.81
CA ILE A 141 -2.82 -23.62 -0.57
C ILE A 141 -4.04 -23.03 0.16
N GLN A 142 -4.46 -23.71 1.23
CA GLN A 142 -5.59 -23.31 2.09
C GLN A 142 -5.07 -22.84 3.45
N LYS A 143 -4.30 -21.75 3.44
CA LYS A 143 -3.79 -21.11 4.67
C LYS A 143 -4.61 -19.86 4.94
N LEU A 144 -4.74 -19.48 6.22
CA LEU A 144 -5.27 -18.16 6.55
C LEU A 144 -4.31 -17.08 6.07
N CYS A 145 -4.85 -15.98 5.54
CA CYS A 145 -4.05 -14.83 5.13
C CYS A 145 -3.31 -14.27 6.35
N PRO A 146 -1.96 -14.25 6.36
CA PRO A 146 -1.22 -13.59 7.42
C PRO A 146 -1.40 -12.06 7.33
N PRO A 147 -1.14 -11.31 8.42
CA PRO A 147 -1.11 -9.86 8.35
C PRO A 147 -0.01 -9.39 7.40
N ILE A 148 -0.18 -8.19 6.84
CA ILE A 148 0.85 -7.56 6.00
C ILE A 148 2.12 -7.36 6.83
N LYS A 149 3.26 -7.78 6.28
CA LYS A 149 4.58 -7.58 6.87
C LYS A 149 5.51 -6.96 5.85
N VAL A 150 6.43 -6.15 6.36
CA VAL A 150 7.51 -5.54 5.60
C VAL A 150 8.83 -5.84 6.29
N THR A 151 9.90 -5.94 5.52
CA THR A 151 11.27 -6.06 6.04
C THR A 151 12.00 -4.74 5.83
N LEU A 152 12.52 -4.18 6.91
CA LEU A 152 13.29 -2.93 6.88
C LEU A 152 14.79 -3.23 6.96
N ALA A 153 15.55 -2.60 6.09
CA ALA A 153 17.01 -2.64 6.17
C ALA A 153 17.47 -1.87 7.42
N LYS A 154 18.57 -2.32 8.04
CA LYS A 154 19.16 -1.64 9.20
C LYS A 154 19.45 -0.16 8.90
N SER A 155 19.91 0.15 7.69
CA SER A 155 20.17 1.52 7.24
C SER A 155 18.93 2.42 7.27
N ASP A 156 17.75 1.88 7.00
CA ASP A 156 16.50 2.64 7.00
C ASP A 156 16.04 2.94 8.44
N LEU A 157 16.25 1.99 9.36
CA LEU A 157 16.01 2.17 10.80
C LEU A 157 17.00 3.19 11.41
N ASP A 158 18.28 3.08 11.07
CA ASP A 158 19.33 4.01 11.50
C ASP A 158 19.06 5.43 10.96
N TRP A 159 18.58 5.54 9.72
CA TRP A 159 18.12 6.80 9.15
C TRP A 159 16.94 7.38 9.92
N ALA A 160 15.89 6.59 10.20
CA ALA A 160 14.72 7.07 10.93
C ALA A 160 15.09 7.56 12.35
N THR A 161 16.02 6.88 13.01
CA THR A 161 16.56 7.28 14.32
C THR A 161 17.34 8.59 14.22
N SER A 162 18.16 8.74 13.18
CA SER A 162 18.95 9.96 12.94
C SER A 162 18.05 11.14 12.59
N GLU A 163 16.99 10.89 11.82
CA GLU A 163 16.00 11.88 11.45
C GLU A 163 15.22 12.38 12.66
N GLN A 164 14.79 11.48 13.56
CA GLN A 164 14.16 11.87 14.83
C GLN A 164 15.07 12.80 15.66
N LYS A 165 16.38 12.48 15.76
CA LYS A 165 17.36 13.34 16.44
C LYS A 165 17.52 14.69 15.76
N ARG A 166 17.61 14.73 14.42
CA ARG A 166 17.71 15.97 13.64
C ARG A 166 16.50 16.88 13.87
N LEU A 167 15.32 16.27 14.01
CA LEU A 167 14.06 16.95 14.26
C LEU A 167 13.83 17.33 15.74
N GLY A 168 14.75 16.95 16.65
CA GLY A 168 14.62 17.23 18.08
C GLY A 168 13.52 16.43 18.78
N ILE A 169 13.07 15.33 18.18
CA ILE A 169 12.02 14.46 18.74
C ILE A 169 12.58 13.73 19.96
N GLN A 170 11.95 13.95 21.12
CA GLN A 170 12.32 13.36 22.41
C GLN A 170 11.78 11.93 22.55
N GLN A 171 12.10 11.24 23.66
CA GLN A 171 11.61 9.88 23.92
C GLN A 171 10.08 9.77 24.06
N SER A 172 9.35 10.88 24.21
CA SER A 172 7.88 10.91 24.23
C SER A 172 7.26 10.51 22.88
N GLY A 173 8.05 10.46 21.81
CA GLY A 173 7.63 10.08 20.46
C GLY A 173 6.99 11.24 19.70
N PHE A 174 6.14 10.96 18.70
CA PHE A 174 5.52 11.96 17.83
C PHE A 174 4.26 11.45 17.12
N ILE A 175 3.45 12.40 16.63
CA ILE A 175 2.34 12.15 15.71
C ILE A 175 2.80 12.46 14.29
N LEU A 176 2.55 11.54 13.37
CA LEU A 176 2.92 11.66 11.97
C LEU A 176 1.70 11.95 11.11
N LEU A 177 1.78 13.00 10.29
CA LEU A 177 0.76 13.38 9.31
C LEU A 177 1.22 13.01 7.90
N ASN A 178 0.41 12.25 7.18
CA ASN A 178 0.52 12.13 5.72
C ASN A 178 -0.71 12.74 5.07
N CYS A 179 -0.54 13.89 4.44
CA CYS A 179 -1.64 14.64 3.84
C CYS A 179 -2.19 14.02 2.54
N GLY A 180 -1.53 12.98 2.01
CA GLY A 180 -1.88 12.28 0.78
C GLY A 180 -1.60 13.11 -0.47
N ALA A 181 -0.83 12.56 -1.42
CA ALA A 181 -0.50 13.23 -2.68
C ALA A 181 -1.74 13.60 -3.53
N TYR A 182 -2.82 12.82 -3.41
CA TYR A 182 -4.01 12.93 -4.26
C TYR A 182 -5.33 13.01 -3.49
N ALA A 183 -5.29 12.90 -2.16
CA ALA A 183 -6.48 12.92 -1.33
C ALA A 183 -7.16 14.30 -1.27
N ASN A 184 -6.38 15.37 -1.49
CA ASN A 184 -6.85 16.75 -1.55
C ASN A 184 -7.60 17.22 -0.29
N TYR A 185 -7.32 16.66 0.90
CA TYR A 185 -7.91 17.17 2.15
C TYR A 185 -7.37 18.58 2.47
N PRO A 186 -8.21 19.59 2.78
CA PRO A 186 -7.78 20.98 2.87
C PRO A 186 -6.72 21.24 3.93
N ALA A 187 -5.81 22.19 3.66
CA ALA A 187 -4.81 22.63 4.61
C ALA A 187 -5.45 23.21 5.89
N GLU A 188 -6.60 23.89 5.77
CA GLU A 188 -7.40 24.36 6.91
C GLU A 188 -7.85 23.22 7.82
N SER A 189 -8.30 22.10 7.24
CA SER A 189 -8.76 20.93 7.99
C SER A 189 -7.60 20.24 8.70
N TRP A 190 -6.46 20.06 8.00
CA TRP A 190 -5.22 19.56 8.63
C TRP A 190 -4.73 20.47 9.75
N ALA A 191 -4.78 21.80 9.56
CA ALA A 191 -4.39 22.77 10.59
C ALA A 191 -5.30 22.67 11.82
N THR A 192 -6.61 22.52 11.61
CA THR A 192 -7.58 22.33 12.69
C THR A 192 -7.26 21.08 13.52
N ILE A 193 -6.94 19.97 12.85
CA ILE A 193 -6.53 18.72 13.52
C ILE A 193 -5.23 18.94 14.30
N ALA A 194 -4.19 19.46 13.67
CA ALA A 194 -2.87 19.65 14.28
C ALA A 194 -2.92 20.60 15.49
N LEU A 195 -3.60 21.75 15.38
CA LEU A 195 -3.75 22.72 16.47
C LEU A 195 -4.55 22.14 17.64
N SER A 196 -5.61 21.37 17.36
CA SER A 196 -6.42 20.73 18.40
C SER A 196 -5.64 19.65 19.16
N ILE A 197 -4.77 18.91 18.45
CA ILE A 197 -3.86 17.94 19.07
C ILE A 197 -2.82 18.67 19.92
N GLN A 198 -2.16 19.70 19.40
CA GLN A 198 -1.17 20.50 20.15
C GLN A 198 -1.77 21.12 21.42
N ALA A 199 -3.01 21.57 21.38
CA ALA A 199 -3.69 22.12 22.55
C ALA A 199 -3.91 21.08 23.66
N LYS A 200 -4.13 19.80 23.30
CA LYS A 200 -4.32 18.70 24.26
C LYS A 200 -3.01 18.02 24.67
N LEU A 201 -2.04 17.97 23.78
CA LEU A 201 -0.75 17.29 23.92
C LEU A 201 0.39 18.25 23.52
N PRO A 202 0.67 19.30 24.33
CA PRO A 202 1.63 20.34 23.96
C PRO A 202 3.07 19.83 23.83
N ASP A 203 3.42 18.76 24.55
CA ASP A 203 4.76 18.17 24.57
C ASP A 203 4.97 17.09 23.49
N LEU A 204 3.94 16.77 22.69
CA LEU A 204 4.03 15.75 21.64
C LEU A 204 4.22 16.41 20.27
N PRO A 205 5.40 16.29 19.64
CA PRO A 205 5.65 16.85 18.33
C PRO A 205 4.70 16.31 17.26
N ILE A 206 4.30 17.18 16.35
CA ILE A 206 3.56 16.82 15.15
C ILE A 206 4.50 16.98 13.95
N VAL A 207 4.70 15.90 13.23
CA VAL A 207 5.57 15.85 12.04
C VAL A 207 4.70 15.61 10.82
N ALA A 208 4.83 16.43 9.78
CA ALA A 208 4.19 16.20 8.49
C ALA A 208 5.21 15.69 7.45
N ILE A 209 4.77 14.75 6.63
CA ILE A 209 5.58 14.18 5.55
C ILE A 209 5.49 15.08 4.31
N ASP A 210 6.65 15.56 3.88
CA ASP A 210 6.86 16.09 2.54
C ASP A 210 6.94 14.94 1.54
N SER A 211 5.97 14.92 0.63
CA SER A 211 5.77 13.84 -0.33
C SER A 211 5.44 14.42 -1.70
N VAL A 212 5.44 13.57 -2.71
CA VAL A 212 5.13 13.99 -4.08
C VAL A 212 3.76 14.68 -4.12
N ASN A 213 3.68 15.82 -4.81
CA ASN A 213 2.45 16.60 -5.03
C ASN A 213 1.77 17.22 -3.79
N ASN A 214 2.47 17.43 -2.67
CA ASN A 214 1.88 18.09 -1.49
C ASN A 214 2.54 19.41 -1.04
N ALA A 215 3.51 19.93 -1.80
CA ALA A 215 4.29 21.12 -1.42
C ALA A 215 3.42 22.36 -1.11
N ASP A 216 2.42 22.66 -1.94
CA ASP A 216 1.53 23.81 -1.73
C ASP A 216 0.66 23.64 -0.47
N LEU A 217 0.19 22.42 -0.21
CA LEU A 217 -0.56 22.09 0.99
C LEU A 217 0.31 22.28 2.23
N LEU A 218 1.54 21.75 2.22
CA LEU A 218 2.47 21.89 3.35
C LEU A 218 2.86 23.34 3.62
N LYS A 219 3.03 24.15 2.56
CA LYS A 219 3.28 25.59 2.69
C LYS A 219 2.11 26.28 3.42
N GLN A 220 0.88 26.00 3.03
CA GLN A 220 -0.32 26.56 3.67
C GLN A 220 -0.47 26.07 5.12
N LEU A 221 -0.18 24.78 5.35
CA LEU A 221 -0.26 24.17 6.68
C LEU A 221 0.77 24.76 7.64
N THR A 222 2.03 24.91 7.20
CA THR A 222 3.12 25.50 8.00
C THR A 222 2.86 26.97 8.32
N ALA A 223 2.18 27.70 7.44
CA ALA A 223 1.76 29.08 7.70
C ALA A 223 0.70 29.19 8.82
N LYS A 224 -0.06 28.12 9.09
CA LYS A 224 -1.12 28.07 10.10
C LYS A 224 -0.68 27.38 11.40
N VAL A 225 0.30 26.49 11.33
CA VAL A 225 0.78 25.67 12.46
C VAL A 225 2.27 25.93 12.68
N THR A 226 2.59 26.90 13.55
CA THR A 226 3.96 27.43 13.72
C THR A 226 4.98 26.38 14.20
N ASN A 227 4.54 25.41 15.01
CA ASN A 227 5.41 24.35 15.57
C ASN A 227 5.35 23.04 14.77
N LEU A 228 4.87 23.07 13.52
CA LEU A 228 4.83 21.88 12.67
C LEU A 228 6.24 21.52 12.19
N ILE A 229 6.62 20.27 12.40
CA ILE A 229 7.90 19.74 11.94
C ILE A 229 7.71 19.07 10.58
N ILE A 230 8.68 19.22 9.67
CA ILE A 230 8.64 18.57 8.34
C ILE A 230 9.76 17.54 8.21
N THR A 231 9.43 16.37 7.66
CA THR A 231 10.36 15.30 7.25
C THR A 231 10.17 14.98 5.77
N SER A 232 11.26 14.71 5.06
CA SER A 232 11.24 14.40 3.61
C SER A 232 11.97 13.07 3.36
N PRO A 233 11.37 11.91 3.70
CA PRO A 233 11.98 10.61 3.44
C PRO A 233 12.16 10.39 1.93
N THR A 234 13.38 10.06 1.52
CA THR A 234 13.76 10.00 0.09
C THR A 234 13.37 8.69 -0.60
N ASP A 235 12.98 7.68 0.16
CA ASP A 235 12.59 6.37 -0.36
C ASP A 235 11.58 5.68 0.57
N ILE A 236 10.98 4.60 0.06
CA ILE A 236 9.95 3.86 0.79
C ILE A 236 10.47 3.20 2.06
N GLY A 237 11.72 2.73 2.09
CA GLY A 237 12.30 2.08 3.27
C GLY A 237 12.40 3.06 4.44
N LYS A 238 12.95 4.24 4.15
CA LYS A 238 13.01 5.38 5.09
C LYS A 238 11.64 5.84 5.55
N LEU A 239 10.69 6.01 4.62
CA LEU A 239 9.31 6.38 4.95
C LEU A 239 8.67 5.34 5.89
N THR A 240 8.82 4.06 5.57
CA THR A 240 8.25 2.95 6.35
C THR A 240 8.87 2.88 7.74
N ALA A 241 10.19 3.02 7.85
CA ALA A 241 10.90 3.06 9.14
C ALA A 241 10.49 4.25 10.01
N PHE A 242 10.24 5.41 9.39
CA PHE A 242 9.77 6.60 10.11
C PHE A 242 8.32 6.46 10.58
N ILE A 243 7.44 5.89 9.75
CA ILE A 243 6.05 5.55 10.15
C ILE A 243 6.06 4.56 11.32
N ALA A 244 6.93 3.55 11.29
CA ALA A 244 7.07 2.57 12.37
C ALA A 244 7.50 3.19 13.71
N SER A 245 8.12 4.37 13.68
CA SER A 245 8.59 5.07 14.87
C SER A 245 7.56 6.03 15.47
N ALA A 246 6.44 6.30 14.77
CA ALA A 246 5.40 7.22 15.22
C ALA A 246 4.46 6.55 16.25
N ASN A 247 3.93 7.32 17.21
CA ASN A 247 2.91 6.82 18.14
C ASN A 247 1.54 6.71 17.48
N LEU A 248 1.26 7.65 16.57
CA LEU A 248 0.02 7.72 15.81
C LEU A 248 0.33 8.24 14.41
N PHE A 249 -0.19 7.55 13.41
CA PHE A 249 -0.12 7.93 12.02
C PHE A 249 -1.50 8.37 11.53
N ILE A 250 -1.66 9.67 11.31
CA ILE A 250 -2.88 10.24 10.74
C ILE A 250 -2.62 10.44 9.25
N CYS A 251 -3.37 9.75 8.41
CA CYS A 251 -3.12 9.74 6.98
C CYS A 251 -4.39 9.91 6.18
N ALA A 252 -4.31 10.65 5.08
CA ALA A 252 -5.31 10.52 4.04
C ALA A 252 -5.10 9.23 3.23
N GLU A 253 -6.15 8.79 2.55
CA GLU A 253 -6.12 7.63 1.66
C GLU A 253 -4.96 7.72 0.66
N GLY A 254 -4.16 6.65 0.60
CA GLY A 254 -3.02 6.55 -0.30
C GLY A 254 -2.05 5.43 0.08
N ASP A 255 -1.01 5.27 -0.72
CA ASP A 255 -0.04 4.15 -0.61
C ASP A 255 0.60 4.04 0.79
N ALA A 256 0.95 5.17 1.41
CA ALA A 256 1.60 5.18 2.72
C ALA A 256 0.72 4.65 3.85
N MET A 257 -0.61 4.67 3.69
CA MET A 257 -1.55 4.10 4.65
C MET A 257 -1.27 2.61 4.88
N GLN A 258 -1.02 1.86 3.79
CA GLN A 258 -0.72 0.43 3.87
C GLN A 258 0.65 0.16 4.51
N LEU A 259 1.61 1.08 4.40
CA LEU A 259 2.89 0.98 5.12
C LEU A 259 2.67 1.04 6.63
N GLY A 260 1.82 1.96 7.10
CA GLY A 260 1.43 2.04 8.52
C GLY A 260 0.72 0.78 9.00
N VAL A 261 -0.12 0.17 8.16
CA VAL A 261 -0.74 -1.13 8.47
C VAL A 261 0.35 -2.19 8.63
N ALA A 262 1.29 -2.26 7.70
CA ALA A 262 2.34 -3.28 7.68
C ALA A 262 3.33 -3.21 8.85
N VAL A 263 3.61 -2.02 9.39
CA VAL A 263 4.56 -1.84 10.51
C VAL A 263 3.90 -1.81 11.89
N GLY A 264 2.58 -1.90 11.96
CA GLY A 264 1.88 -1.98 13.26
C GLY A 264 1.59 -0.63 13.93
N THR A 265 1.83 0.52 13.27
CA THR A 265 1.57 1.85 13.83
C THR A 265 0.06 2.06 14.05
N ALA A 266 -0.35 2.76 15.12
CA ALA A 266 -1.74 3.15 15.30
C ALA A 266 -2.14 4.14 14.19
N ILE A 267 -3.31 3.97 13.59
CA ILE A 267 -3.75 4.72 12.41
C ILE A 267 -5.08 5.42 12.66
N VAL A 268 -5.18 6.67 12.20
CA VAL A 268 -6.46 7.31 11.88
C VAL A 268 -6.44 7.68 10.40
N ALA A 269 -7.18 6.92 9.59
CA ALA A 269 -7.25 7.12 8.14
C ALA A 269 -8.42 8.01 7.73
N ILE A 270 -8.19 8.94 6.81
CA ILE A 270 -9.23 9.77 6.19
C ILE A 270 -9.46 9.25 4.78
N LEU A 271 -10.61 8.60 4.55
CA LEU A 271 -10.91 7.83 3.35
C LEU A 271 -11.93 8.55 2.46
N GLY A 272 -11.78 8.36 1.16
CA GLY A 272 -12.77 8.75 0.17
C GLY A 272 -13.97 7.78 0.16
N ALA A 273 -14.98 8.12 -0.64
CA ALA A 273 -16.22 7.35 -0.71
C ALA A 273 -16.19 6.19 -1.72
N ASN A 274 -15.14 6.12 -2.56
CA ASN A 274 -15.10 5.21 -3.72
C ASN A 274 -14.88 3.74 -3.34
N THR A 275 -14.19 3.48 -2.24
CA THR A 275 -13.82 2.12 -1.82
C THR A 275 -14.12 1.92 -0.35
N PRO A 276 -14.91 0.90 0.04
CA PRO A 276 -15.26 0.67 1.43
C PRO A 276 -14.02 0.53 2.33
N ALA A 277 -14.07 1.11 3.52
CA ALA A 277 -12.96 1.03 4.48
C ALA A 277 -12.53 -0.43 4.76
N GLY A 278 -13.48 -1.36 4.86
CA GLY A 278 -13.21 -2.79 5.10
C GLY A 278 -12.43 -3.48 3.99
N TYR A 279 -12.51 -2.97 2.76
CA TYR A 279 -11.70 -3.46 1.64
C TYR A 279 -10.24 -2.95 1.74
N LEU A 280 -10.02 -1.74 2.24
CA LEU A 280 -8.71 -1.09 2.32
C LEU A 280 -7.94 -1.39 3.61
N LEU A 281 -8.63 -1.63 4.74
CA LEU A 281 -8.04 -1.70 6.06
C LEU A 281 -8.54 -2.94 6.84
N PRO A 282 -7.68 -3.59 7.64
CA PRO A 282 -8.09 -4.68 8.50
C PRO A 282 -8.82 -4.14 9.75
N LEU A 283 -10.13 -3.90 9.63
CA LEU A 283 -10.96 -3.24 10.65
C LEU A 283 -11.12 -4.05 11.96
N THR A 284 -10.66 -5.30 12.01
CA THR A 284 -10.61 -6.08 13.25
C THR A 284 -9.52 -5.60 14.21
N GLU A 285 -8.54 -4.83 13.72
CA GLU A 285 -7.45 -4.28 14.52
C GLU A 285 -7.85 -2.97 15.20
N LYS A 286 -7.97 -2.97 16.54
CA LYS A 286 -8.35 -1.78 17.34
C LYS A 286 -7.46 -0.55 17.15
N ARG A 287 -6.19 -0.76 16.75
CA ARG A 287 -5.24 0.34 16.48
C ARG A 287 -5.58 1.11 15.20
N ILE A 288 -6.43 0.56 14.33
CA ILE A 288 -6.81 1.14 13.05
C ILE A 288 -8.20 1.74 13.19
N LYS A 289 -8.24 3.05 13.03
CA LYS A 289 -9.46 3.82 13.00
C LYS A 289 -9.55 4.57 11.69
N TYR A 290 -10.76 4.94 11.29
CA TYR A 290 -10.98 5.67 10.07
C TYR A 290 -12.18 6.62 10.17
N VAL A 291 -12.16 7.63 9.30
CA VAL A 291 -13.31 8.44 8.92
C VAL A 291 -13.41 8.34 7.40
N GLN A 292 -14.61 8.04 6.90
CA GLN A 292 -14.85 7.83 5.48
C GLN A 292 -15.90 8.82 4.98
N ALA A 293 -15.63 9.46 3.84
CA ALA A 293 -16.61 10.27 3.13
C ALA A 293 -17.81 9.41 2.72
N ILE A 294 -19.02 9.98 2.80
CA ILE A 294 -20.23 9.31 2.30
C ILE A 294 -20.29 9.33 0.77
N ALA A 295 -21.06 8.43 0.16
CA ALA A 295 -21.22 8.39 -1.30
C ALA A 295 -21.63 9.76 -1.88
N GLY A 296 -20.88 10.23 -2.87
CA GLY A 296 -21.08 11.55 -3.49
C GLY A 296 -20.42 12.72 -2.76
N GLN A 297 -19.90 12.52 -1.55
CA GLN A 297 -19.15 13.51 -0.78
C GLN A 297 -17.67 13.49 -1.19
N SER A 298 -17.08 14.68 -1.35
CA SER A 298 -15.64 14.82 -1.50
C SER A 298 -14.94 14.59 -0.17
N LEU A 299 -13.75 14.00 -0.18
CA LEU A 299 -12.87 13.90 1.00
C LEU A 299 -12.66 15.29 1.66
N LYS A 300 -12.70 16.36 0.87
CA LYS A 300 -12.63 17.76 1.32
C LYS A 300 -13.72 18.19 2.30
N GLU A 301 -14.87 17.55 2.25
CA GLU A 301 -16.06 17.95 3.00
C GLU A 301 -16.14 17.22 4.35
N ILE A 302 -15.19 16.32 4.67
CA ILE A 302 -15.11 15.68 5.97
C ILE A 302 -14.72 16.73 7.02
N ASP A 303 -15.61 16.97 7.98
CA ASP A 303 -15.36 17.89 9.10
C ASP A 303 -14.18 17.37 9.95
N PRO A 304 -13.11 18.17 10.16
CA PRO A 304 -11.98 17.80 11.01
C PRO A 304 -12.38 17.43 12.44
N GLN A 305 -13.53 17.91 12.96
CA GLN A 305 -14.03 17.51 14.27
C GLN A 305 -14.42 16.02 14.35
N ILE A 306 -14.88 15.43 13.24
CA ILE A 306 -15.16 13.99 13.16
C ILE A 306 -13.85 13.19 13.20
N VAL A 307 -12.79 13.69 12.56
CA VAL A 307 -11.46 13.08 12.64
C VAL A 307 -10.92 13.17 14.06
N LEU A 308 -11.06 14.33 14.72
CA LEU A 308 -10.66 14.52 16.10
C LEU A 308 -11.41 13.62 17.07
N SER A 309 -12.73 13.48 16.94
CA SER A 309 -13.50 12.58 17.82
C SER A 309 -13.01 11.13 17.68
N LYS A 310 -12.65 10.71 16.47
CA LYS A 310 -12.10 9.38 16.20
C LYS A 310 -10.70 9.19 16.81
N ILE A 311 -9.83 10.20 16.76
CA ILE A 311 -8.51 10.18 17.42
C ILE A 311 -8.66 9.87 18.91
N TRP A 312 -9.60 10.52 19.59
CA TRP A 312 -9.80 10.41 21.05
C TRP A 312 -10.72 9.26 21.50
N GLU A 313 -11.28 8.49 20.57
CA GLU A 313 -12.10 7.31 20.89
C GLU A 313 -11.28 6.26 21.64
N GLY A 314 -11.74 5.76 22.79
CA GLY A 314 -11.04 4.76 23.62
C GLY A 314 -11.53 3.35 23.41
#